data_AF-A0A1T5H5R1-F1
#
_entry.id   AF-A0A1T5H5R1-F1
#
_cell.length_a   1.000
_cell.length_b   1.000
_cell.length_c   1.000
_cell.angle_alpha   90.00
_cell.angle_beta   90.00
_cell.angle_gamma   90.00
#
_symmetry.space_group_name_H-M   'P 1'
#
loop_
_entity.id
_entity.type
_entity.pdbx_description
1 polymer ?
#
loop_
_entity_poly.entity_id
_entity_poly.type
_entity_poly.pdbx_seq_one_letter_code
_entity_poly.pdbx_strand_id
1 'polypeptide(L)' 'MWSYDFVEDQTHNGRKFRMLNIIDEFSRECLAMVPLRRFRSNDVIDVLTDLFIEHGPPEHIRSDNGPEFVANAVRE' A
#
# COMPACT_ATOMS: atom_id res chain seq x y z
N MET A 1 -0.50 -5.64 -12.87
CA MET A 1 0.01 -6.25 -11.63
C MET A 1 0.30 -5.11 -10.69
N TRP A 2 -0.25 -5.14 -9.48
CA TRP A 2 -0.01 -4.07 -8.53
C TRP A 2 1.18 -4.42 -7.65
N SER A 3 2.00 -3.43 -7.35
CA SER A 3 3.01 -3.52 -6.30
C SER A 3 2.76 -2.44 -5.27
N TYR A 4 3.07 -2.74 -4.02
CA TYR A 4 3.03 -1.75 -2.96
C TYR A 4 4.27 -1.81 -2.10
N ASP A 5 4.65 -0.63 -1.58
CA ASP A 5 5.78 -0.44 -0.71
C ASP A 5 5.50 0.59 0.39
N PHE A 6 6.48 0.78 1.26
CA PHE A 6 6.49 1.80 2.28
C PHE A 6 7.75 2.63 2.17
N VAL A 7 7.58 3.95 2.11
CA VAL A 7 8.68 4.92 2.17
C VAL A 7 8.62 5.66 3.51
N GLU A 8 9.70 5.65 4.29
CA GLU A 8 9.81 6.42 5.54
C GLU A 8 10.41 7.81 5.26
N ASP A 9 9.83 8.84 5.88
CA ASP A 9 10.35 10.21 5.86
C ASP A 9 10.04 10.95 7.18
N GLN A 10 10.48 12.19 7.32
CA GLN A 10 10.35 12.99 8.54
C GLN A 10 9.83 14.40 8.23
N THR A 11 8.93 14.89 9.06
CA THR A 11 8.49 16.29 8.98
C THR A 11 9.60 17.23 9.49
N HIS A 12 9.50 18.53 9.20
CA HIS A 12 10.49 19.56 9.58
C HIS A 12 10.90 19.56 11.07
N ASN A 13 10.03 19.05 11.96
CA ASN A 13 10.27 18.91 13.40
C ASN A 13 10.82 17.52 13.81
N GLY A 14 11.34 16.72 12.87
CA GLY A 14 11.96 15.42 13.12
C GLY A 14 10.98 14.28 13.42
N ARG A 15 9.66 14.50 13.29
CA ARG A 15 8.68 13.43 13.51
C ARG A 15 8.61 12.53 12.28
N LYS A 16 8.89 11.23 12.45
CA LYS A 16 8.80 10.21 11.40
C LYS A 16 7.37 9.95 10.93
N PHE A 17 7.20 9.61 9.67
CA PHE A 17 5.99 9.05 9.08
C PHE A 17 6.38 8.07 7.97
N ARG A 18 5.44 7.22 7.57
CA ARG A 18 5.59 6.34 6.42
C ARG A 18 4.52 6.65 5.39
N MET A 19 4.82 6.41 4.12
CA MET A 19 3.88 6.49 3.02
C MET A 19 3.69 5.10 2.45
N LEU A 20 2.44 4.64 2.38
CA LEU A 20 2.09 3.47 1.56
C LEU A 20 1.96 3.95 0.12
N ASN A 21 2.78 3.41 -0.78
CA ASN A 21 2.63 3.64 -2.21
C ASN A 21 2.09 2.38 -2.88
N ILE A 22 1.13 2.54 -3.78
CA ILE A 22 0.59 1.46 -4.60
C ILE A 22 0.66 1.89 -6.06
N ILE A 23 1.27 1.05 -6.89
CA ILE A 23 1.51 1.33 -8.30
C ILE A 23 0.99 0.16 -9.12
N ASP A 24 0.31 0.43 -10.23
CA ASP A 24 0.13 -0.59 -11.28
C ASP A 24 1.38 -0.62 -12.16
N GLU A 25 2.13 -1.72 -12.11
CA GLU A 25 3.42 -1.83 -12.79
C GLU A 25 3.31 -1.84 -14.31
N PHE A 26 2.14 -2.22 -14.85
CA PHE A 26 1.92 -2.27 -16.29
C PHE A 26 1.72 -0.88 -16.88
N SER A 27 0.78 -0.11 -16.32
CA SER A 27 0.49 1.27 -16.75
C SER A 27 1.48 2.30 -16.21
N ARG A 28 2.21 1.95 -15.14
CA ARG A 28 3.00 2.87 -14.29
C ARG A 28 2.17 3.95 -13.63
N GLU A 29 0.88 3.69 -13.42
CA GLU A 29 -0.01 4.57 -12.69
C GLU A 29 0.21 4.45 -11.18
N CYS A 30 0.26 5.58 -10.48
CA CYS A 30 0.23 5.62 -9.03
C CYS A 30 -1.23 5.60 -8.56
N LEU A 31 -1.64 4.47 -8.00
CA LEU A 31 -3.02 4.23 -7.56
C LEU A 31 -3.29 4.84 -6.19
N ALA A 32 -2.31 4.77 -5.28
CA ALA A 32 -2.42 5.39 -3.97
C ALA A 32 -1.07 5.83 -3.42
N MET A 33 -1.09 6.93 -2.66
CA MET A 33 0.02 7.43 -1.86
C MET A 33 -0.52 7.95 -0.53
N VAL A 34 -0.42 7.15 0.52
CA VAL A 34 -1.07 7.43 1.80
C VAL A 34 -0.03 7.67 2.90
N PRO A 35 0.15 8.91 3.40
CA PRO A 35 1.07 9.18 4.50
C PRO A 35 0.41 8.93 5.86
N LEU A 36 0.95 8.01 6.67
CA LEU A 36 0.54 7.78 8.06
C LEU A 36 1.72 7.73 9.01
N ARG A 37 1.49 8.12 10.27
CA ARG A 37 2.50 8.02 11.34
C ARG A 37 2.79 6.57 11.72
N ARG A 38 1.79 5.70 11.63
CA ARG A 38 1.91 4.26 11.92
C ARG A 38 0.86 3.52 11.11
N PHE A 39 1.30 2.53 10.34
CA PHE A 39 0.44 1.59 9.66
C PHE A 39 0.19 0.36 10.52
N ARG A 40 -1.08 -0.06 10.55
CA ARG A 40 -1.56 -1.39 10.92
C ARG A 40 -1.91 -2.13 9.63
N SER A 41 -2.05 -3.45 9.70
CA SER A 41 -2.44 -4.25 8.53
C SER A 41 -3.80 -3.82 7.97
N ASN A 42 -4.76 -3.46 8.83
CA ASN A 42 -6.09 -2.98 8.41
C ASN A 42 -6.00 -1.70 7.56
N ASP A 43 -5.10 -0.77 7.89
CA ASP A 43 -4.96 0.47 7.11
C ASP A 43 -4.54 0.17 5.66
N VAL A 44 -3.77 -0.90 5.43
CA VAL A 44 -3.37 -1.35 4.09
C VAL A 44 -4.53 -2.05 3.37
N ILE A 45 -5.27 -2.88 4.10
CA ILE A 45 -6.44 -3.60 3.57
C ILE A 45 -7.52 -2.62 3.13
N ASP A 46 -7.79 -1.58 3.93
CA ASP A 46 -8.80 -0.56 3.62
C ASP A 46 -8.44 0.16 2.31
N VAL A 47 -7.18 0.60 2.16
CA VAL A 47 -6.70 1.24 0.93
C VAL A 47 -6.80 0.31 -0.28
N LEU A 48 -6.39 -0.95 -0.14
CA LEU A 48 -6.51 -1.94 -1.23
C LEU A 48 -7.98 -2.21 -1.60
N THR A 49 -8.86 -2.27 -0.60
CA THR A 49 -10.30 -2.49 -0.80
C THR A 49 -10.92 -1.34 -1.60
N ASP A 50 -10.61 -0.10 -1.24
CA ASP A 50 -11.07 1.09 -1.98
C ASP A 50 -10.59 1.04 -3.44
N LEU A 51 -9.33 0.70 -3.67
CA LEU A 51 -8.78 0.56 -5.02
C LEU A 51 -9.42 -0.58 -5.81
N PHE A 52 -9.78 -1.71 -5.17
CA PHE A 52 -10.50 -2.79 -5.86
C PHE A 52 -11.89 -2.36 -6.29
N ILE A 53 -12.56 -1.52 -5.52
CA ILE A 53 -13.86 -0.96 -5.90
C ILE A 53 -13.72 -0.01 -7.08
N GLU A 54 -12.67 0.82 -7.09
CA GLU A 54 -12.45 1.84 -8.12
C GLU A 54 -11.94 1.27 -9.45
N HIS A 55 -10.95 0.39 -9.41
CA HIS A 55 -10.24 -0.10 -10.60
C HIS A 55 -10.53 -1.57 -10.94
N GLY A 56 -11.25 -2.28 -10.06
CA GLY A 56 -11.35 -3.73 -10.08
C GLY A 56 -10.15 -4.40 -9.39
N PRO A 57 -10.28 -5.69 -9.02
CA PRO A 57 -9.17 -6.42 -8.41
C PRO A 57 -8.06 -6.68 -9.44
N PRO A 58 -6.78 -6.48 -9.09
CA PRO A 58 -5.67 -6.84 -9.96
C PRO A 58 -5.52 -8.37 -10.05
N GLU A 59 -4.91 -8.86 -11.12
CA GLU A 59 -4.58 -10.28 -11.24
C GLU A 59 -3.58 -10.75 -10.17
N HIS A 60 -2.65 -9.87 -9.79
CA HIS A 60 -1.57 -10.17 -8.86
C HIS A 60 -1.18 -8.90 -8.07
N ILE A 61 -0.86 -9.10 -6.79
CA ILE A 61 -0.33 -8.07 -5.89
C ILE A 61 1.01 -8.54 -5.33
N ARG A 62 2.03 -7.69 -5.42
CA ARG A 62 3.36 -7.92 -4.83
C ARG A 62 3.60 -6.96 -3.67
N SER A 63 4.10 -7.49 -2.56
CA SER A 63 4.66 -6.71 -1.46
C SER A 63 6.17 -6.77 -1.52
N ASP A 64 6.82 -5.60 -1.50
CA ASP A 64 8.27 -5.52 -1.34
C ASP A 64 8.70 -5.46 0.14
N ASN A 65 7.74 -5.46 1.07
CA ASN A 65 7.95 -5.34 2.53
C ASN A 65 7.47 -6.57 3.31
N GLY A 66 8.06 -7.74 3.02
CA GLY A 66 7.92 -8.97 3.82
C GLY A 66 6.49 -9.51 4.00
N PRO A 67 6.36 -10.74 4.52
CA PRO A 67 5.05 -11.38 4.72
C PRO A 67 4.22 -10.76 5.86
N GLU A 68 4.82 -9.91 6.71
CA GLU A 68 4.22 -9.38 7.94
C GLU A 68 3.00 -8.48 7.71
N PHE A 69 2.82 -7.91 6.51
CA PHE A 69 1.72 -6.99 6.24
C PHE A 69 0.53 -7.59 5.47
N VAL A 70 0.73 -8.59 4.60
CA VAL A 70 -0.34 -9.05 3.66
C VAL A 70 -0.41 -10.57 3.44
N ALA A 71 0.32 -11.41 4.20
CA ALA A 71 0.30 -12.85 3.91
C ALA A 71 -1.06 -13.55 4.08
N ASN A 72 -2.01 -13.00 4.85
CA ASN A 72 -3.26 -13.71 5.19
C ASN A 72 -4.57 -12.96 4.91
N ALA A 73 -4.56 -11.69 4.49
CA ALA A 73 -5.78 -10.86 4.49
C ALA A 73 -6.48 -10.69 3.13
N VAL A 74 -5.81 -10.99 2.01
CA VAL A 74 -6.32 -10.68 0.65
C VAL A 74 -6.81 -11.97 -0.07
N ARG A 75 -7.14 -13.02 0.68
CA ARG A 75 -7.46 -14.35 0.12
C ARG A 75 -8.87 -14.86 0.38
N GLU A 76 -9.76 -14.07 0.96
CA GLU A 76 -11.18 -14.43 1.13
C GLU A 76 -12.12 -13.40 0.50
#